data_AF-A0AA90QQ47-F1
#
_entry.id   AF-A0AA90QQ47-F1
#
_cell.length_a   1.000
_cell.length_b   1.000
_cell.length_c   1.000
_cell.angle_alpha   90.00
_cell.angle_beta   90.00
_cell.angle_gamma   90.00
#
_symmetry.space_group_name_H-M   'P 1'
#
loop_
_entity.id
_entity.type
_entity.pdbx_description
1 polymer ?
#
loop_
_entity_poly.entity_id
_entity_poly.type
_entity_poly.pdbx_seq_one_letter_code
_entity_poly.pdbx_strand_id
1 'polypeptide(L)'
;MKNTMNNDIGPASEQQRIWAVRIAAGVAGTSVLAALAPIIWGAVSAGLGLISLALIGAVGVALFQALPLLGQKLENRLLAARKAEARANPIEQLQNFLLQKRQRVVAFKKAVVNIGAQIKSMSDMIEERKRQKPGYDASRQENAVKAMKEAHVLLVVKYKNAELALVQLSEVVEDKKFEWRFGQAGQAAIQNLNATSGQELLNQMLADEAFDSVRDNFNQVFSELEMEAEKLSSAKELSFDDGMSIDLSSIGISSTEKVRR
;
A
#
# COMPACT_ATOMS: atom_id res chain seq x y z
N MET A 1 5.11 -103.59 -35.69
CA MET A 1 4.40 -104.11 -36.89
C MET A 1 3.21 -103.20 -37.18
N LYS A 2 3.18 -102.59 -38.39
CA LYS A 2 2.04 -102.11 -39.22
C LYS A 2 1.00 -101.18 -38.55
N ASN A 3 0.61 -100.01 -39.08
CA ASN A 3 0.28 -99.68 -40.46
C ASN A 3 0.45 -98.17 -40.74
N THR A 4 1.03 -97.84 -41.89
CA THR A 4 0.83 -96.60 -42.62
C THR A 4 -0.40 -96.77 -43.52
N MET A 5 -1.31 -95.80 -43.56
CA MET A 5 -2.17 -95.60 -44.73
C MET A 5 -2.58 -94.12 -44.85
N ASN A 6 -2.14 -93.54 -45.96
CA ASN A 6 -2.51 -92.23 -46.49
C ASN A 6 -4.03 -92.08 -46.61
N ASN A 7 -4.50 -90.83 -46.53
CA ASN A 7 -5.73 -90.42 -47.21
C ASN A 7 -5.45 -89.17 -48.04
N ASP A 8 -5.56 -89.35 -49.35
CA ASP A 8 -5.56 -88.31 -50.37
C ASP A 8 -6.72 -87.34 -50.16
N ILE A 9 -6.44 -86.04 -50.18
CA ILE A 9 -7.45 -84.98 -50.27
C ILE A 9 -7.46 -84.51 -51.73
N GLY A 10 -8.49 -84.91 -52.49
CA GLY A 10 -8.71 -84.46 -53.86
C GLY A 10 -8.98 -82.94 -53.96
N PRO A 11 -8.76 -82.30 -55.13
CA PRO A 11 -8.92 -80.86 -55.28
C PRO A 11 -10.39 -80.41 -55.21
N ALA A 12 -10.63 -79.37 -54.40
CA ALA A 12 -11.92 -78.72 -54.14
C ALA A 12 -12.62 -78.14 -55.39
N SER A 13 -13.96 -78.19 -55.44
CA SER A 13 -14.77 -77.70 -56.57
C SER A 13 -14.85 -76.16 -56.65
N GLU A 14 -14.98 -75.59 -57.86
CA GLU A 14 -14.95 -74.13 -58.12
C GLU A 14 -15.94 -73.32 -57.27
N GLN A 15 -17.10 -73.90 -56.94
CA GLN A 15 -18.12 -73.25 -56.13
C GLN A 15 -17.64 -72.97 -54.70
N GLN A 16 -16.81 -73.86 -54.12
CA GLN A 16 -16.20 -73.67 -52.80
C GLN A 16 -15.19 -72.52 -52.82
N ARG A 17 -14.51 -72.27 -53.94
CA ARG A 17 -13.56 -71.16 -54.09
C ARG A 17 -14.28 -69.80 -54.09
N ILE A 18 -15.43 -69.69 -54.77
CA ILE A 18 -16.22 -68.43 -54.80
C ILE A 18 -16.78 -68.10 -53.41
N TRP A 19 -17.32 -69.09 -52.70
CA TRP A 19 -17.80 -68.90 -51.33
C TRP A 19 -16.67 -68.58 -50.36
N ALA A 20 -15.51 -69.22 -50.50
CA ALA A 20 -14.33 -68.92 -49.70
C ALA A 20 -13.84 -67.49 -49.91
N VAL A 21 -13.81 -66.98 -51.15
CA VAL A 21 -13.41 -65.59 -51.43
C VAL A 21 -14.42 -64.59 -50.86
N ARG A 22 -15.72 -64.86 -50.95
CA ARG A 22 -16.76 -63.98 -50.39
C ARG A 22 -16.72 -63.93 -48.86
N ILE A 23 -16.52 -65.07 -48.21
CA ILE A 23 -16.35 -65.16 -46.76
C ILE A 23 -15.04 -64.46 -46.36
N ALA A 24 -13.94 -64.68 -47.08
CA ALA A 24 -12.67 -64.03 -46.83
C ALA A 24 -12.77 -62.50 -46.98
N ALA A 25 -13.48 -62.00 -48.00
CA ALA A 25 -13.71 -60.58 -48.20
C ALA A 25 -14.61 -59.98 -47.10
N GLY A 26 -15.67 -60.69 -46.70
CA GLY A 26 -16.55 -60.26 -45.60
C GLY A 26 -15.82 -60.21 -44.25
N VAL A 27 -15.00 -61.23 -43.96
CA VAL A 27 -14.15 -61.26 -42.76
C VAL A 27 -13.13 -60.14 -42.82
N ALA A 28 -12.40 -59.97 -43.92
CA ALA A 28 -11.40 -58.91 -44.07
C ALA A 28 -12.02 -57.50 -43.90
N GLY A 29 -13.17 -57.24 -44.50
CA GLY A 29 -13.88 -55.96 -44.35
C GLY A 29 -14.32 -55.70 -42.90
N THR A 30 -14.83 -56.73 -42.23
CA THR A 30 -15.24 -56.63 -40.82
C THR A 30 -14.04 -56.46 -39.89
N SER A 31 -12.93 -57.13 -40.17
CA SER A 31 -11.67 -57.00 -39.41
C SER A 31 -11.08 -55.61 -39.50
N VAL A 32 -11.13 -54.97 -40.69
CA VAL A 32 -10.66 -53.59 -40.87
C VAL A 32 -11.53 -52.59 -40.10
N LEU A 33 -12.86 -52.74 -40.15
CA LEU A 33 -13.77 -51.90 -39.38
C LEU A 33 -13.59 -52.08 -37.86
N ALA A 34 -13.40 -53.31 -37.40
CA ALA A 34 -13.12 -53.61 -35.99
C ALA A 34 -11.76 -53.03 -35.53
N ALA A 35 -10.75 -53.01 -36.41
CA ALA A 35 -9.45 -52.40 -36.10
C ALA A 35 -9.50 -50.87 -36.03
N LEU A 36 -10.43 -50.23 -36.76
CA LEU A 36 -10.64 -48.77 -36.73
C LEU A 36 -11.58 -48.31 -35.61
N ALA A 37 -12.39 -49.20 -35.03
CA ALA A 37 -13.32 -48.89 -33.95
C ALA A 37 -12.68 -48.18 -32.73
N PRO A 38 -11.50 -48.59 -32.23
CA PRO A 38 -10.84 -47.91 -31.10
C PRO A 38 -10.41 -46.47 -31.44
N ILE A 39 -10.02 -46.22 -32.69
CA ILE A 39 -9.58 -44.89 -33.15
C ILE A 39 -10.79 -43.95 -33.27
N ILE A 40 -11.92 -44.45 -33.77
CA ILE A 40 -13.18 -43.69 -33.85
C ILE A 40 -13.68 -43.34 -32.45
N TRP A 41 -13.65 -44.29 -31.51
CA TRP A 41 -14.06 -44.05 -30.12
C TRP A 41 -13.11 -43.11 -29.38
N GLY A 42 -11.80 -43.22 -29.65
CA GLY A 42 -10.79 -42.27 -29.18
C GLY A 42 -11.00 -40.86 -29.72
N ALA A 43 -11.38 -40.72 -31.00
CA ALA A 43 -11.65 -39.43 -31.62
C ALA A 43 -12.94 -38.77 -31.09
N VAL A 44 -14.01 -39.55 -30.87
CA VAL A 44 -15.27 -39.06 -30.29
C VAL A 44 -15.11 -38.68 -28.80
N SER A 45 -14.38 -39.48 -28.02
CA SER A 45 -14.10 -39.18 -26.62
C SER A 45 -13.10 -38.01 -26.47
N ALA A 46 -12.12 -37.88 -27.36
CA ALA A 46 -11.27 -36.70 -27.44
C ALA A 46 -12.05 -35.44 -27.85
N GLY A 47 -13.00 -35.54 -28.80
CA GLY A 47 -13.86 -34.41 -29.19
C GLY A 47 -14.76 -33.92 -28.05
N LEU A 48 -15.42 -34.84 -27.35
CA LEU A 48 -16.25 -34.50 -26.18
C LEU A 48 -15.42 -34.03 -24.98
N GLY A 49 -14.22 -34.58 -24.81
CA GLY A 49 -13.24 -34.15 -23.82
C GLY A 49 -12.73 -32.73 -24.08
N LEU A 50 -12.44 -32.39 -25.35
CA LEU A 50 -12.03 -31.05 -25.76
C LEU A 50 -13.16 -30.03 -25.61
N ILE A 51 -14.41 -30.39 -25.92
CA ILE A 51 -15.56 -29.50 -25.69
C ILE A 51 -15.76 -29.25 -24.18
N SER A 52 -15.63 -30.29 -23.36
CA SER A 52 -15.74 -30.15 -21.90
C SER A 52 -14.60 -29.29 -21.33
N LEU A 53 -13.36 -29.50 -21.78
CA LEU A 53 -12.20 -28.67 -21.43
C LEU A 53 -12.36 -27.23 -21.90
N ALA A 54 -12.89 -27.00 -23.10
CA ALA A 54 -13.17 -25.68 -23.62
C ALA A 54 -14.27 -24.96 -22.82
N LEU A 55 -15.33 -25.67 -22.42
CA LEU A 55 -16.38 -25.12 -21.56
C LEU A 55 -15.85 -24.78 -20.16
N ILE A 56 -15.07 -25.68 -19.53
CA ILE A 56 -14.45 -25.44 -18.23
C ILE A 56 -13.45 -24.29 -18.32
N GLY A 57 -12.65 -24.23 -19.40
CA GLY A 57 -11.71 -23.15 -19.67
C GLY A 57 -12.41 -21.81 -19.88
N ALA A 58 -13.52 -21.77 -20.64
CA ALA A 58 -14.30 -20.56 -20.87
C ALA A 58 -14.95 -20.04 -19.58
N VAL A 59 -15.51 -20.93 -18.75
CA VAL A 59 -16.06 -20.58 -17.43
C VAL A 59 -14.95 -20.11 -16.49
N GLY A 60 -13.80 -20.78 -16.49
CA GLY A 60 -12.63 -20.36 -15.70
C GLY A 60 -12.14 -18.97 -16.09
N VAL A 61 -11.97 -18.70 -17.38
CA VAL A 61 -11.57 -17.38 -17.90
C VAL A 61 -12.60 -16.31 -17.57
N ALA A 62 -13.91 -16.61 -17.71
CA ALA A 62 -14.97 -15.67 -17.35
C ALA A 62 -14.97 -15.32 -15.85
N LEU A 63 -14.76 -16.32 -14.97
CA LEU A 63 -14.63 -16.10 -13.52
C LEU A 63 -13.35 -15.33 -13.16
N PHE A 64 -12.22 -15.63 -13.82
CA PHE A 64 -10.96 -14.91 -13.63
C PHE A 64 -11.02 -13.45 -14.13
N GLN A 65 -11.81 -13.16 -15.17
CA GLN A 65 -12.06 -11.80 -15.62
C GLN A 65 -13.09 -11.05 -14.73
N ALA A 66 -14.01 -11.77 -14.08
CA ALA A 66 -14.96 -11.19 -13.13
C ALA A 66 -14.35 -10.95 -11.73
N LEU A 67 -13.32 -11.69 -11.35
CA LEU A 67 -12.56 -11.52 -10.11
C LEU A 67 -12.06 -10.09 -9.85
N PRO A 68 -11.41 -9.38 -10.79
CA PRO A 68 -10.99 -7.99 -10.56
C PRO A 68 -12.19 -7.05 -10.35
N LEU A 69 -13.33 -7.29 -11.00
CA LEU A 69 -14.54 -6.47 -10.82
C LEU A 69 -15.23 -6.72 -9.47
N LEU A 70 -15.20 -7.95 -8.97
CA LEU A 70 -15.69 -8.31 -7.63
C LEU A 70 -14.75 -7.77 -6.53
N GLY A 71 -13.44 -7.85 -6.74
CA GLY A 71 -12.42 -7.27 -5.86
C GLY A 71 -12.62 -5.77 -5.67
N GLN A 72 -12.79 -5.02 -6.77
CA GLN A 72 -13.05 -3.57 -6.70
C GLN A 72 -14.33 -3.22 -5.92
N LYS A 73 -15.42 -3.98 -6.08
CA LYS A 73 -16.68 -3.72 -5.34
C LYS A 73 -16.56 -4.06 -3.85
N LEU A 74 -15.84 -5.11 -3.50
CA LEU A 74 -15.57 -5.49 -2.11
C LEU A 74 -14.63 -4.49 -1.44
N GLU A 75 -13.60 -4.04 -2.13
CA GLU A 75 -12.71 -2.97 -1.67
C GLU A 75 -13.47 -1.67 -1.45
N ASN A 76 -14.34 -1.28 -2.39
CA ASN A 76 -15.18 -0.08 -2.24
C ASN A 76 -16.16 -0.20 -1.07
N ARG A 77 -16.76 -1.38 -0.84
CA ARG A 77 -17.63 -1.60 0.33
C ARG A 77 -16.86 -1.62 1.63
N LEU A 78 -15.67 -2.22 1.66
CA LEU A 78 -14.78 -2.21 2.82
C LEU A 78 -14.30 -0.79 3.14
N LEU A 79 -13.92 -0.03 2.12
CA LEU A 79 -13.53 1.37 2.24
C LEU A 79 -14.72 2.22 2.71
N ALA A 80 -15.92 1.98 2.19
CA ALA A 80 -17.14 2.66 2.63
C ALA A 80 -17.49 2.33 4.08
N ALA A 81 -17.36 1.07 4.51
CA ALA A 81 -17.56 0.66 5.89
C ALA A 81 -16.53 1.29 6.83
N ARG A 82 -15.24 1.31 6.46
CA ARG A 82 -14.19 2.01 7.22
C ARG A 82 -14.41 3.53 7.27
N LYS A 83 -14.89 4.13 6.17
CA LYS A 83 -15.29 5.55 6.14
C LYS A 83 -16.51 5.81 7.02
N ALA A 84 -17.46 4.88 7.09
CA ALA A 84 -18.62 4.99 7.96
C ALA A 84 -18.24 4.87 9.45
N GLU A 85 -17.36 3.93 9.78
CA GLU A 85 -16.77 3.78 11.11
C GLU A 85 -15.93 5.02 11.49
N ALA A 86 -15.18 5.57 10.55
CA ALA A 86 -14.45 6.83 10.72
C ALA A 86 -15.36 8.04 10.97
N ARG A 87 -16.50 8.10 10.27
CA ARG A 87 -17.52 9.15 10.45
C ARG A 87 -18.34 8.97 11.73
N ALA A 88 -18.38 7.78 12.30
CA ALA A 88 -18.98 7.56 13.61
C ALA A 88 -18.12 8.16 14.74
N ASN A 89 -16.78 8.14 14.58
CA ASN A 89 -15.83 8.63 15.59
C ASN A 89 -14.87 9.73 15.05
N PRO A 90 -15.37 10.84 14.49
CA PRO A 90 -14.52 11.88 13.88
C PRO A 90 -13.65 12.58 14.92
N ILE A 91 -14.15 12.74 16.15
CA ILE A 91 -13.45 13.42 17.23
C ILE A 91 -12.22 12.63 17.69
N GLU A 92 -12.32 11.31 17.83
CA GLU A 92 -11.17 10.46 18.19
C GLU A 92 -10.10 10.50 17.10
N GLN A 93 -10.49 10.57 15.83
CA GLN A 93 -9.54 10.70 14.73
C GLN A 93 -8.81 12.02 14.75
N LEU A 94 -9.52 13.14 14.99
CA LEU A 94 -8.91 14.46 15.12
C LEU A 94 -7.97 14.53 16.32
N GLN A 95 -8.35 13.94 17.46
CA GLN A 95 -7.48 13.85 18.64
C GLN A 95 -6.20 13.05 18.37
N ASN A 96 -6.35 11.88 17.73
CA ASN A 96 -5.21 11.04 17.34
C ASN A 96 -4.30 11.77 16.34
N PHE A 97 -4.87 12.47 15.37
CA PHE A 97 -4.14 13.28 14.41
C PHE A 97 -3.33 14.38 15.12
N LEU A 98 -3.96 15.16 16.01
CA LEU A 98 -3.27 16.19 16.80
C LEU A 98 -2.16 15.60 17.67
N LEU A 99 -2.40 14.45 18.30
CA LEU A 99 -1.40 13.77 19.12
C LEU A 99 -0.18 13.36 18.29
N GLN A 100 -0.39 12.71 17.15
CA GLN A 100 0.68 12.27 16.25
C GLN A 100 1.49 13.46 15.73
N LYS A 101 0.82 14.53 15.31
CA LYS A 101 1.48 15.73 14.82
C LYS A 101 2.25 16.47 15.93
N ARG A 102 1.70 16.54 17.14
CA ARG A 102 2.40 17.07 18.32
C ARG A 102 3.70 16.31 18.60
N GLN A 103 3.65 14.97 18.61
CA GLN A 103 4.82 14.13 18.84
C GLN A 103 5.93 14.41 17.82
N ARG A 104 5.57 14.60 16.55
CA ARG A 104 6.51 14.95 15.48
C ARG A 104 7.15 16.33 15.69
N VAL A 105 6.39 17.37 16.06
CA VAL A 105 6.95 18.70 16.37
C VAL A 105 7.93 18.61 17.55
N VAL A 106 7.57 17.89 18.61
CA VAL A 106 8.43 17.68 19.78
C VAL A 106 9.73 16.96 19.40
N ALA A 107 9.63 15.91 18.57
CA ALA A 107 10.80 15.18 18.09
C ALA A 107 11.74 16.08 17.26
N PHE A 108 11.17 16.87 16.34
CA PHE A 108 11.93 17.82 15.53
C PHE A 108 12.60 18.89 16.40
N LYS A 109 11.88 19.50 17.35
CA LYS A 109 12.42 20.46 18.32
C LYS A 109 13.61 19.88 19.10
N LYS A 110 13.50 18.63 19.56
CA LYS A 110 14.59 17.94 20.25
C LYS A 110 15.84 17.80 19.36
N ALA A 111 15.65 17.44 18.08
CA ALA A 111 16.74 17.36 17.12
C ALA A 111 17.41 18.73 16.90
N VAL A 112 16.63 19.81 16.73
CA VAL A 112 17.16 21.17 16.57
C VAL A 112 17.95 21.61 17.80
N VAL A 113 17.46 21.34 19.01
CA VAL A 113 18.20 21.63 20.26
C VAL A 113 19.53 20.89 20.32
N ASN A 114 19.56 19.62 19.93
CA ASN A 114 20.79 18.82 19.89
C ASN A 114 21.79 19.38 18.88
N ILE A 115 21.33 19.80 17.70
CA ILE A 115 22.17 20.48 16.69
C ILE A 115 22.77 21.76 17.26
N GLY A 116 21.96 22.58 17.96
CA GLY A 116 22.46 23.79 18.62
C GLY A 116 23.57 23.52 19.64
N ALA A 117 23.44 22.43 20.42
CA ALA A 117 24.47 22.01 21.37
C ALA A 117 25.77 21.57 20.67
N GLN A 118 25.67 20.83 19.57
CA GLN A 118 26.83 20.41 18.77
C GLN A 118 27.54 21.61 18.13
N ILE A 119 26.79 22.57 17.57
CA ILE A 119 27.34 23.81 17.02
C ILE A 119 28.12 24.59 18.08
N LYS A 120 27.59 24.66 19.30
CA LYS A 120 28.30 25.29 20.42
C LYS A 120 29.60 24.56 20.75
N SER A 121 29.55 23.23 20.89
CA SER A 121 30.75 22.41 21.13
C SER A 121 31.83 22.62 20.06
N MET A 122 31.44 22.67 18.78
CA MET A 122 32.37 22.97 17.67
C MET A 122 32.97 24.37 17.76
N SER A 123 32.17 25.37 18.14
CA SER A 123 32.66 26.73 18.39
C SER A 123 33.72 26.75 19.50
N ASP A 124 33.41 26.10 20.63
CA ASP A 124 34.29 26.05 21.81
C ASP A 124 35.61 25.34 21.49
N MET A 125 35.59 24.26 20.68
CA MET A 125 36.80 23.56 20.22
C MET A 125 37.70 24.44 19.34
N ILE A 126 37.12 25.28 18.47
CA ILE A 126 37.88 26.21 17.64
C ILE A 126 38.54 27.28 18.51
N GLU A 127 37.80 27.85 19.45
CA GLU A 127 38.31 28.86 20.38
C GLU A 127 39.46 28.32 21.24
N GLU A 128 39.28 27.11 21.79
CA GLU A 128 40.31 26.45 22.57
C GLU A 128 41.56 26.16 21.72
N ARG A 129 41.38 25.71 20.46
CA ARG A 129 42.52 25.48 19.56
C ARG A 129 43.31 26.75 19.26
N LYS A 130 42.63 27.88 19.05
CA LYS A 130 43.27 29.19 18.83
C LYS A 130 44.02 29.66 20.07
N ARG A 131 43.50 29.37 21.26
CA ARG A 131 44.15 29.67 22.55
C ARG A 131 45.41 28.83 22.75
N GLN A 132 45.34 27.53 22.48
CA GLN A 132 46.48 26.60 22.61
C GLN A 132 47.57 26.83 21.56
N LYS A 133 47.20 27.27 20.36
CA LYS A 133 48.13 27.57 19.26
C LYS A 133 47.91 28.98 18.72
N PRO A 134 48.51 30.00 19.35
CA PRO A 134 48.48 31.37 18.83
C PRO A 134 49.01 31.41 17.39
N GLY A 135 48.20 31.93 16.46
CA GLY A 135 48.52 31.99 15.02
C GLY A 135 47.96 30.82 14.18
N TYR A 136 47.21 29.89 14.77
CA TYR A 136 46.47 28.88 14.00
C TYR A 136 45.37 29.53 13.15
N ASP A 137 45.42 29.31 11.83
CA ASP A 137 44.36 29.74 10.91
C ASP A 137 43.16 28.78 11.01
N ALA A 138 42.08 29.25 11.64
CA ALA A 138 40.83 28.54 11.78
C ALA A 138 39.71 29.08 10.87
N SER A 139 40.05 29.92 9.87
CA SER A 139 39.05 30.65 9.08
C SER A 139 38.04 29.73 8.39
N ARG A 140 38.49 28.55 7.93
CA ARG A 140 37.61 27.55 7.29
C ARG A 140 36.59 26.97 8.28
N GLN A 141 37.05 26.59 9.47
CA GLN A 141 36.20 26.02 10.52
C GLN A 141 35.22 27.07 11.05
N GLU A 142 35.66 28.33 11.20
CA GLU A 142 34.82 29.45 11.61
C GLU A 142 33.70 29.72 10.58
N ASN A 143 34.03 29.69 9.28
CA ASN A 143 33.04 29.85 8.21
C ASN A 143 32.03 28.69 8.20
N ALA A 144 32.47 27.45 8.39
CA ALA A 144 31.59 26.29 8.47
C ALA A 144 30.63 26.39 9.67
N VAL A 145 31.14 26.71 10.86
CA VAL A 145 30.32 26.90 12.06
C VAL A 145 29.35 28.08 11.89
N LYS A 146 29.75 29.15 11.21
CA LYS A 146 28.86 30.27 10.89
C LYS A 146 27.68 29.82 10.01
N ALA A 147 27.94 29.09 8.93
CA ALA A 147 26.89 28.55 8.07
C ALA A 147 25.94 27.60 8.84
N MET A 148 26.49 26.76 9.73
CA MET A 148 25.68 25.91 10.60
C MET A 148 24.80 26.72 11.57
N LYS A 149 25.30 27.82 12.14
CA LYS A 149 24.52 28.73 13.00
C LYS A 149 23.36 29.35 12.22
N GLU A 150 23.60 29.82 11.00
CA GLU A 150 22.58 30.40 10.13
C GLU A 150 21.48 29.37 9.80
N ALA A 151 21.87 28.16 9.40
CA ALA A 151 20.93 27.06 9.17
C ALA A 151 20.12 26.72 10.43
N HIS A 152 20.77 26.64 11.60
CA HIS A 152 20.10 26.38 12.87
C HIS A 152 19.05 27.44 13.22
N VAL A 153 19.29 28.72 12.94
CA VAL A 153 18.28 29.78 13.14
C VAL A 153 17.03 29.53 12.30
N LEU A 154 17.19 29.09 11.05
CA LEU A 154 16.05 28.75 10.19
C LEU A 154 15.25 27.57 10.76
N LEU A 155 15.94 26.52 11.22
CA LEU A 155 15.29 25.37 11.87
C LEU A 155 14.51 25.77 13.13
N VAL A 156 15.05 26.72 13.91
CA VAL A 156 14.40 27.27 15.09
C VAL A 156 13.09 27.97 14.74
N VAL A 157 13.10 28.79 13.69
CA VAL A 157 11.89 29.47 13.21
C VAL A 157 10.86 28.44 12.73
N LYS A 158 11.27 27.42 11.99
CA LYS A 158 10.36 26.38 11.48
C LYS A 158 9.63 25.62 12.59
N TYR A 159 10.33 25.15 13.62
CA TYR A 159 9.64 24.43 14.70
C TYR A 159 8.72 25.34 15.52
N LYS A 160 9.09 26.61 15.73
CA LYS A 160 8.24 27.57 16.45
C LYS A 160 6.96 27.87 15.68
N ASN A 161 7.06 28.04 14.36
CA ASN A 161 5.88 28.22 13.51
C ASN A 161 4.97 26.99 13.55
N ALA A 162 5.55 25.78 13.55
CA ALA A 162 4.78 24.55 13.70
C ALA A 162 4.12 24.39 15.08
N GLU A 163 4.79 24.81 16.18
CA GLU A 163 4.18 24.87 17.51
C GLU A 163 2.98 25.82 17.52
N LEU A 164 3.11 27.01 16.92
CA LEU A 164 2.02 27.98 16.81
C LEU A 164 0.84 27.44 15.99
N ALA A 165 1.10 26.89 14.81
CA ALA A 165 0.07 26.32 13.94
C ALA A 165 -0.64 25.14 14.61
N LEU A 166 0.08 24.33 15.41
CA LEU A 166 -0.50 23.23 16.17
C LEU A 166 -1.45 23.72 17.26
N VAL A 167 -1.13 24.83 17.94
CA VAL A 167 -2.01 25.46 18.92
C VAL A 167 -3.28 25.95 18.24
N GLN A 168 -3.16 26.71 17.15
CA GLN A 168 -4.29 27.22 16.38
C GLN A 168 -5.20 26.09 15.88
N LEU A 169 -4.63 25.03 15.32
CA LEU A 169 -5.41 23.86 14.90
C LEU A 169 -6.09 23.18 16.09
N SER A 170 -5.45 23.12 17.26
CA SER A 170 -6.03 22.50 18.44
C SER A 170 -7.24 23.27 18.99
N GLU A 171 -7.22 24.60 18.90
CA GLU A 171 -8.35 25.45 19.30
C GLU A 171 -9.56 25.17 18.41
N VAL A 172 -9.40 25.24 17.09
CA VAL A 172 -10.52 24.99 16.17
C VAL A 172 -11.01 23.53 16.23
N VAL A 173 -10.15 22.56 16.52
CA VAL A 173 -10.59 21.17 16.74
C VAL A 173 -11.42 21.03 18.02
N GLU A 174 -11.12 21.78 19.09
CA GLU A 174 -11.97 21.79 20.28
C GLU A 174 -13.33 22.44 19.99
N ASP A 175 -13.38 23.49 19.17
CA ASP A 175 -14.64 24.08 18.69
C ASP A 175 -15.46 23.06 17.88
N LYS A 176 -14.83 22.36 16.94
CA LYS A 176 -15.49 21.30 16.14
C LYS A 176 -15.97 20.14 16.99
N LYS A 177 -15.26 19.82 18.07
CA LYS A 177 -15.67 18.81 19.06
C LYS A 177 -16.88 19.26 19.87
N PHE A 178 -16.93 20.54 20.23
CA PHE A 178 -18.12 21.13 20.84
C PHE A 178 -19.31 21.07 19.87
N GLU A 179 -19.16 21.55 18.63
CA GLU A 179 -20.20 21.52 17.59
C GLU A 179 -20.72 20.11 17.36
N TRP A 180 -19.84 19.11 17.25
CA TRP A 180 -20.24 17.72 17.05
C TRP A 180 -21.07 17.18 18.22
N ARG A 181 -20.65 17.47 19.46
CA ARG A 181 -21.39 17.08 20.68
C ARG A 181 -22.72 17.81 20.79
N PHE A 182 -22.73 19.10 20.46
CA PHE A 182 -23.94 19.93 20.43
C PHE A 182 -24.93 19.41 19.38
N GLY A 183 -24.45 19.08 18.18
CA GLY A 183 -25.27 18.50 17.12
C GLY A 183 -25.85 17.14 17.51
N GLN A 184 -25.06 16.27 18.15
CA GLN A 184 -25.54 14.98 18.66
C GLN A 184 -26.63 15.16 19.73
N ALA A 185 -26.43 16.06 20.69
CA ALA A 185 -27.41 16.35 21.74
C ALA A 185 -28.67 17.04 21.17
N GLY A 186 -28.49 17.96 20.21
CA GLY A 186 -29.56 18.65 19.50
C GLY A 186 -30.40 17.69 18.67
N GLN A 187 -29.78 16.75 17.96
CA GLN A 187 -30.51 15.72 17.21
C GLN A 187 -31.34 14.81 18.14
N ALA A 188 -30.79 14.44 19.30
CA ALA A 188 -31.55 13.71 20.31
C ALA A 188 -32.75 14.53 20.84
N ALA A 189 -32.59 15.84 21.01
CA ALA A 189 -33.68 16.74 21.42
C ALA A 189 -34.73 16.96 20.31
N ILE A 190 -34.31 17.12 19.05
CA ILE A 190 -35.19 17.33 17.88
C ILE A 190 -36.00 16.06 17.57
N GLN A 191 -35.41 14.87 17.71
CA GLN A 191 -36.14 13.59 17.61
C GLN A 191 -37.29 13.51 18.62
N ASN A 192 -37.14 14.15 19.78
CA ASN A 192 -38.19 14.22 20.79
C ASN A 192 -39.19 15.38 20.55
N LEU A 193 -38.87 16.35 19.69
CA LEU A 193 -39.63 17.59 19.53
C LEU A 193 -40.25 17.83 18.14
N ASN A 194 -40.00 16.96 17.15
CA ASN A 194 -40.63 17.02 15.81
C ASN A 194 -40.59 18.42 15.14
N ALA A 195 -39.55 19.20 15.42
CA ALA A 195 -39.47 20.61 15.05
C ALA A 195 -38.47 20.82 13.90
N THR A 196 -39.00 21.20 12.72
CA THR A 196 -38.23 21.56 11.52
C THR A 196 -37.27 22.74 11.75
N SER A 197 -37.56 23.60 12.73
CA SER A 197 -36.74 24.77 13.10
C SER A 197 -35.38 24.44 13.72
N GLY A 198 -35.22 23.27 14.34
CA GLY A 198 -33.93 22.84 14.89
C GLY A 198 -32.91 22.45 13.82
N GLN A 199 -33.37 22.10 12.61
CA GLN A 199 -32.51 21.63 11.53
C GLN A 199 -31.76 22.78 10.82
N GLU A 200 -32.41 23.95 10.66
CA GLU A 200 -31.83 25.12 9.99
C GLU A 200 -30.73 25.79 10.82
N LEU A 201 -30.94 25.94 12.13
CA LEU A 201 -29.95 26.49 13.05
C LEU A 201 -28.68 25.62 13.12
N LEU A 202 -28.87 24.29 13.07
CA LEU A 202 -27.78 23.32 13.10
C LEU A 202 -26.96 23.35 11.79
N ASN A 203 -27.61 23.56 10.65
CA ASN A 203 -26.94 23.70 9.36
C ASN A 203 -26.14 25.02 9.25
N GLN A 204 -26.67 26.13 9.76
CA GLN A 204 -25.97 27.43 9.77
C GLN A 204 -24.75 27.43 10.69
N MET A 205 -24.76 26.66 11.77
CA MET A 205 -23.62 26.53 12.71
C MET A 205 -22.47 25.66 12.15
N LEU A 206 -22.76 24.70 11.25
CA LEU A 206 -21.78 23.76 10.70
C LEU A 206 -21.05 24.28 9.45
N ALA A 207 -21.51 25.38 8.87
CA ALA A 207 -20.94 25.98 7.67
C ALA A 207 -19.78 26.91 8.07
N ASP A 208 -18.59 26.34 8.21
CA ASP A 208 -17.49 27.05 8.85
C ASP A 208 -16.19 26.98 8.02
N GLU A 209 -15.92 28.07 7.31
CA GLU A 209 -14.76 28.26 6.44
C GLU A 209 -13.44 28.44 7.22
N ALA A 210 -13.54 28.86 8.49
CA ALA A 210 -12.39 29.10 9.37
C ALA A 210 -11.58 27.82 9.63
N PHE A 211 -12.23 26.66 9.79
CA PHE A 211 -11.54 25.40 10.02
C PHE A 211 -10.69 24.99 8.82
N ASP A 212 -11.23 25.12 7.60
CA ASP A 212 -10.49 24.76 6.39
C ASP A 212 -9.26 25.65 6.21
N SER A 213 -9.39 26.97 6.43
CA SER A 213 -8.25 27.89 6.37
C SER A 213 -7.16 27.57 7.41
N VAL A 214 -7.55 27.27 8.66
CA VAL A 214 -6.58 26.93 9.72
C VAL A 214 -5.91 25.58 9.45
N ARG A 215 -6.68 24.59 9.00
CA ARG A 215 -6.15 23.27 8.61
C ARG A 215 -5.17 23.39 7.45
N ASP A 216 -5.48 24.18 6.45
CA ASP A 216 -4.66 24.32 5.25
C ASP A 216 -3.35 25.05 5.57
N ASN A 217 -3.40 26.11 6.40
CA ASN A 217 -2.21 26.76 6.93
C ASN A 217 -1.35 25.78 7.75
N PHE A 218 -1.97 25.01 8.64
CA PHE A 218 -1.27 23.99 9.41
C PHE A 218 -0.59 22.97 8.51
N ASN A 219 -1.30 22.44 7.50
CA ASN A 219 -0.75 21.47 6.57
C ASN A 219 0.46 22.03 5.82
N GLN A 220 0.39 23.28 5.35
CA GLN A 220 1.52 23.94 4.70
C GLN A 220 2.75 24.03 5.63
N VAL A 221 2.58 24.56 6.83
CA VAL A 221 3.67 24.69 7.82
C VAL A 221 4.24 23.31 8.19
N PHE A 222 3.38 22.31 8.31
CA PHE A 222 3.78 20.97 8.68
C PHE A 222 4.50 20.24 7.54
N SER A 223 4.08 20.44 6.29
CA SER A 223 4.78 19.90 5.12
C SER A 223 6.18 20.49 4.99
N GLU A 224 6.34 21.79 5.25
CA GLU A 224 7.66 22.42 5.32
C GLU A 224 8.53 21.81 6.43
N LEU A 225 7.95 21.56 7.60
CA LEU A 225 8.65 20.92 8.72
C LEU A 225 9.01 19.46 8.41
N GLU A 226 8.12 18.69 7.80
CA GLU A 226 8.37 17.29 7.42
C GLU A 226 9.48 17.19 6.37
N MET A 227 9.47 18.06 5.36
CA MET A 227 10.55 18.15 4.38
C MET A 227 11.90 18.43 5.05
N GLU A 228 11.93 19.34 6.02
CA GLU A 228 13.18 19.67 6.71
C GLU A 228 13.62 18.56 7.67
N ALA A 229 12.68 17.90 8.34
CA ALA A 229 12.96 16.71 9.16
C ALA A 229 13.51 15.56 8.31
N GLU A 230 12.98 15.37 7.11
CA GLU A 230 13.47 14.37 6.15
C GLU A 230 14.89 14.71 5.70
N LYS A 231 15.18 15.98 5.36
CA LYS A 231 16.56 16.40 5.05
C LYS A 231 17.51 16.09 6.20
N LEU A 232 17.15 16.44 7.44
CA LEU A 232 17.95 16.13 8.62
C LEU A 232 18.15 14.61 8.82
N SER A 233 17.12 13.81 8.57
CA SER A 233 17.20 12.35 8.70
C SER A 233 17.95 11.67 7.55
N SER A 234 17.92 12.26 6.36
CA SER A 234 18.54 11.75 5.13
C SER A 234 20.02 12.15 5.02
N ALA A 235 20.42 13.21 5.70
CA ALA A 235 21.81 13.63 5.85
C ALA A 235 22.55 12.62 6.74
N LYS A 236 22.87 11.46 6.16
CA LYS A 236 23.56 10.35 6.83
C LYS A 236 25.06 10.63 6.97
N GLU A 237 25.61 11.41 6.04
CA GLU A 237 26.95 11.99 6.07
C GLU A 237 26.88 13.41 5.49
N LEU A 238 27.46 14.38 6.21
CA LEU A 238 27.92 15.61 5.56
C LEU A 238 29.31 15.30 4.99
N SER A 239 29.40 15.05 3.69
CA SER A 239 30.69 14.91 3.00
C SER A 239 31.22 16.30 2.68
N PHE A 240 32.33 16.68 3.32
CA PHE A 240 33.08 17.87 2.93
C PHE A 240 33.99 17.50 1.74
N ASP A 241 34.25 18.48 0.86
CA ASP A 241 35.02 18.33 -0.39
C ASP A 241 36.45 17.73 -0.21
N ASP A 242 36.91 17.61 1.05
CA ASP A 242 38.24 17.16 1.46
C ASP A 242 38.25 15.73 2.07
N GLY A 243 37.20 14.94 1.87
CA GLY A 243 37.15 13.54 2.34
C GLY A 243 36.91 13.34 3.84
N MET A 244 36.55 14.39 4.57
CA MET A 244 35.96 14.27 5.91
C MET A 244 34.46 14.03 5.80
N SER A 245 33.96 12.95 6.40
CA SER A 245 32.54 12.73 6.63
C SER A 245 32.23 12.84 8.12
N ILE A 246 31.19 13.61 8.46
CA ILE A 246 30.63 13.60 9.80
C ILE A 246 29.49 12.59 9.79
N ASP A 247 29.65 11.53 10.58
CA ASP A 247 28.60 10.54 10.81
C ASP A 247 27.49 11.17 11.68
N LEU A 248 26.36 11.45 11.04
CA LEU A 248 25.18 12.03 11.68
C LEU A 248 24.19 10.95 12.12
N SER A 249 24.53 9.66 12.05
CA SER A 249 23.65 8.54 12.44
C SER A 249 23.17 8.62 13.90
N SER A 250 23.90 9.34 14.76
CA SER A 250 23.50 9.63 16.14
C SER A 250 22.39 10.70 16.28
N ILE A 251 22.11 11.48 15.23
CA ILE A 251 21.02 12.46 15.12
C ILE A 251 19.81 11.81 14.43
N GLY A 252 19.56 10.53 14.71
CA GLY A 252 18.33 9.89 14.27
C GLY A 252 17.13 10.53 14.97
N ILE A 253 16.28 11.24 14.21
CA ILE A 253 14.92 11.51 14.68
C ILE A 253 14.25 10.14 14.77
N SER A 254 14.06 9.63 15.99
CA SER A 254 13.40 8.35 16.21
C SER A 254 12.05 8.38 15.50
N SER A 255 11.96 7.70 14.34
CA SER A 255 10.71 7.47 13.65
C SER A 255 9.84 6.75 14.68
N THR A 256 8.80 7.44 15.15
CA THR A 256 7.88 6.87 16.12
C THR A 256 7.36 5.57 15.51
N GLU A 257 7.76 4.48 16.17
CA GLU A 257 7.33 3.13 15.93
C GLU A 257 5.85 3.13 15.60
N LYS A 258 5.51 2.53 14.45
CA LYS A 258 4.13 2.22 14.08
C LYS A 258 3.53 1.49 15.27
N VAL A 259 2.77 2.19 16.10
CA VAL A 259 1.90 1.58 17.10
C VAL A 259 0.95 0.70 16.30
N ARG A 260 1.27 -0.60 16.27
CA ARG A 260 0.37 -1.63 15.75
C ARG A 260 -0.93 -1.49 16.54
N ARG A 261 -2.00 -1.20 15.81
CA ARG A 261 -3.36 -1.47 16.28
C ARG A 261 -3.53 -2.96 16.50
#